data_AF-A0A537ELK4-F1
#
_entry.id   AF-A0A537ELK4-F1
#
_cell.length_a   1.000
_cell.length_b   1.000
_cell.length_c   1.000
_cell.angle_alpha   90.00
_cell.angle_beta   90.00
_cell.angle_gamma   90.00
#
_symmetry.space_group_name_H-M   'P 1'
#
loop_
_entity.id
_entity.type
_entity.pdbx_description
1 polymer ?
#
loop_
_entity_poly.entity_id
_entity_poly.type
_entity_poly.pdbx_seq_one_letter_code
_entity_poly.pdbx_strand_id
1 'polypeptide(L)'
;MALKLTDLKTDVHNDWCPGCGDFGIEASLKMALTEMPVDINKVALFSGIGCSSKLVHFTNAFGIHTLHGRVLGYAQGAKLANPDLEVIAVGGDGDGLGIGVGHFVHAGRRNI
;
A
#
# COMPACT_ATOMS: atom_id res chain seq x y z
N MET A 1 12.71 -5.19 18.68
CA MET A 1 12.62 -6.61 18.26
C MET A 1 12.56 -6.60 16.75
N ALA A 2 13.29 -7.49 16.06
CA ALA A 2 13.26 -7.51 14.59
C ALA A 2 11.88 -7.99 14.10
N LEU A 3 11.29 -7.27 13.15
CA LEU A 3 9.98 -7.57 12.56
C LEU A 3 10.06 -8.90 11.80
N LYS A 4 9.10 -9.80 12.02
CA LYS A 4 9.01 -11.09 11.32
C LYS A 4 7.81 -11.10 10.36
N LEU A 5 7.88 -11.95 9.34
CA LEU A 5 6.76 -12.13 8.39
C LEU A 5 5.45 -12.52 9.06
N THR A 6 5.52 -13.28 10.16
CA THR A 6 4.35 -13.67 10.95
C THR A 6 3.65 -12.48 11.59
N ASP A 7 4.40 -11.42 11.91
CA ASP A 7 3.87 -10.23 12.57
C ASP A 7 3.05 -9.37 11.58
N LEU A 8 3.24 -9.58 10.27
CA LEU A 8 2.58 -8.88 9.18
C LEU A 8 1.32 -9.59 8.66
N LYS A 9 0.94 -10.74 9.23
CA LYS A 9 -0.28 -11.47 8.85
C LYS A 9 -1.52 -10.86 9.49
N THR A 10 -2.62 -10.81 8.75
CA THR A 10 -3.95 -10.49 9.28
C THR A 10 -4.80 -11.75 9.36
N ASP A 11 -5.93 -11.66 10.05
CA ASP A 11 -6.98 -12.68 10.15
C ASP A 11 -7.97 -12.64 8.98
N VAL A 12 -7.85 -11.63 8.10
CA VAL A 12 -8.69 -11.44 6.93
C VAL A 12 -8.36 -12.51 5.89
N HIS A 13 -9.39 -13.22 5.43
CA HIS A 13 -9.24 -14.17 4.32
C HIS A 13 -8.85 -13.43 3.04
N ASN A 14 -7.70 -13.80 2.46
CA ASN A 14 -7.30 -13.30 1.16
C ASN A 14 -8.14 -13.97 0.05
N ASP A 15 -9.00 -13.17 -0.55
CA ASP A 15 -10.03 -13.59 -1.50
C ASP A 15 -9.62 -13.42 -2.97
N TRP A 16 -8.32 -13.27 -3.25
CA TRP A 16 -7.81 -13.34 -4.62
C TRP A 16 -7.92 -14.75 -5.21
N CYS A 17 -8.08 -14.81 -6.53
CA CYS A 17 -8.18 -16.08 -7.25
C CYS A 17 -6.91 -16.94 -7.04
N PRO A 18 -7.03 -18.28 -6.97
CA PRO A 18 -5.88 -19.16 -6.96
C PRO A 18 -4.97 -18.90 -8.18
N GLY A 19 -3.68 -18.65 -7.93
CA GLY A 19 -2.71 -18.29 -8.97
C GLY A 19 -2.66 -16.80 -9.34
N CYS A 20 -3.41 -15.92 -8.66
CA CYS A 20 -3.29 -14.47 -8.85
C CYS A 20 -1.88 -13.96 -8.50
N GLY A 21 -1.32 -13.07 -9.33
CA GLY A 21 0.00 -12.47 -9.12
C GLY A 21 0.08 -11.54 -7.90
N ASP A 22 -1.06 -11.00 -7.43
CA ASP A 22 -1.12 -10.12 -6.26
C ASP A 22 -0.59 -10.81 -4.98
N PHE A 23 -0.70 -12.15 -4.87
CA PHE A 23 -0.07 -12.92 -3.78
C PHE A 23 1.45 -12.75 -3.75
N GLY A 24 2.11 -12.72 -4.92
CA GLY A 24 3.55 -12.53 -5.02
C GLY A 24 3.97 -11.12 -4.64
N ILE A 25 3.18 -10.11 -5.03
CA ILE A 25 3.42 -8.71 -4.68
C ILE A 25 3.24 -8.49 -3.17
N GLU A 26 2.17 -9.04 -2.59
CA GLU A 26 1.90 -8.94 -1.15
C GLU A 26 2.98 -9.63 -0.30
N ALA A 27 3.41 -10.84 -0.69
CA ALA A 27 4.52 -11.52 -0.03
C ALA A 27 5.82 -10.72 -0.11
N SER A 28 6.11 -10.15 -1.29
CA SER A 28 7.33 -9.36 -1.53
C SER A 28 7.32 -8.06 -0.71
N LEU A 29 6.18 -7.37 -0.62
CA LEU A 29 6.04 -6.19 0.23
C LEU A 29 6.31 -6.54 1.71
N LYS A 30 5.74 -7.63 2.21
CA LYS A 30 5.96 -8.08 3.59
C LYS A 30 7.43 -8.42 3.85
N MET A 31 8.09 -9.08 2.91
CA MET A 31 9.53 -9.38 3.02
C MET A 31 10.35 -8.10 3.07
N ALA A 32 10.08 -7.13 2.17
CA ALA A 32 10.78 -5.85 2.18
C ALA A 32 10.63 -5.12 3.53
N LEU A 33 9.42 -5.09 4.10
CA LEU A 33 9.19 -4.48 5.42
C LEU A 33 9.98 -5.17 6.54
N THR A 34 10.19 -6.49 6.46
CA THR A 34 11.00 -7.23 7.46
C THR A 34 12.52 -7.02 7.31
N GLU A 35 12.98 -6.67 6.11
CA GLU A 35 14.40 -6.45 5.81
C GLU A 35 14.82 -4.99 6.03
N MET A 36 13.89 -4.05 5.90
CA MET A 36 14.15 -2.63 6.12
C MET A 36 14.17 -2.27 7.61
N PRO A 37 15.00 -1.30 8.04
CA PRO A 37 15.02 -0.80 9.41
C PRO A 37 13.84 0.15 9.69
N VAL A 38 12.60 -0.30 9.43
CA VAL A 38 11.37 0.48 9.62
C VAL A 38 10.64 0.05 10.89
N ASP A 39 10.07 1.01 11.62
CA ASP A 39 9.08 0.72 12.65
C ASP A 39 7.72 0.50 11.97
N ILE A 40 7.14 -0.68 12.14
CA ILE A 40 5.85 -1.02 11.53
C ILE A 40 4.73 -0.04 11.93
N ASN A 41 4.83 0.57 13.12
CA ASN A 41 3.87 1.59 13.57
C ASN A 41 4.02 2.93 12.84
N LYS A 42 5.10 3.12 12.06
CA LYS A 42 5.32 4.26 11.19
C LYS A 42 5.06 3.95 9.72
N VAL A 43 4.69 2.72 9.38
CA VAL A 43 4.33 2.33 8.01
C VAL A 43 2.83 2.52 7.80
N ALA A 44 2.47 3.31 6.79
CA ALA A 44 1.10 3.54 6.38
C ALA A 44 0.90 3.13 4.91
N LEU A 45 0.11 2.08 4.71
CA LEU A 45 -0.29 1.59 3.40
C LEU A 45 -1.58 2.26 2.95
N PHE A 46 -1.59 2.83 1.76
CA PHE A 46 -2.77 3.43 1.13
C PHE A 46 -3.13 2.64 -0.12
N SER A 47 -4.42 2.41 -0.36
CA SER A 47 -4.89 1.82 -1.61
C SER A 47 -6.10 2.50 -2.23
N GLY A 48 -6.31 2.29 -3.53
CA GLY A 48 -7.45 2.77 -4.29
C GLY A 48 -8.61 1.79 -4.24
N ILE A 49 -9.21 1.43 -5.39
CA ILE A 49 -10.26 0.39 -5.50
C ILE A 49 -9.88 -0.62 -6.59
N GLY A 50 -10.02 -1.90 -6.29
CA GLY A 50 -9.75 -3.02 -7.20
C GLY A 50 -9.22 -4.24 -6.44
N CYS A 51 -8.98 -5.36 -7.15
CA CYS A 51 -8.39 -6.56 -6.55
C CYS A 51 -7.06 -6.23 -5.87
N SER A 52 -6.13 -5.58 -6.58
CA SER A 52 -4.83 -5.14 -6.04
C SER A 52 -4.95 -4.24 -4.82
N SER A 53 -6.00 -3.42 -4.74
CA SER A 53 -6.20 -2.47 -3.63
C SER A 53 -6.57 -3.16 -2.33
N LYS A 54 -6.97 -4.43 -2.37
CA LYS A 54 -7.24 -5.21 -1.15
C LYS A 54 -5.98 -5.58 -0.36
N LEU A 55 -4.79 -5.41 -0.94
CA LEU A 55 -3.50 -5.71 -0.31
C LEU A 55 -3.37 -5.12 1.11
N VAL A 56 -3.94 -3.93 1.33
CA VAL A 56 -3.89 -3.24 2.65
C VAL A 56 -4.64 -3.99 3.74
N HIS A 57 -5.62 -4.81 3.40
CA HIS A 57 -6.37 -5.64 4.38
C HIS A 57 -5.63 -6.92 4.75
N PHE A 58 -4.65 -7.32 3.95
CA PHE A 58 -3.90 -8.56 4.12
C PHE A 58 -2.54 -8.33 4.79
N THR A 59 -2.16 -7.08 5.05
CA THR A 59 -0.90 -6.70 5.68
C THR A 59 -1.15 -6.00 7.00
N ASN A 60 -0.60 -6.53 8.09
CA ASN A 60 -0.74 -5.95 9.44
C ASN A 60 0.17 -4.72 9.61
N ALA A 61 -0.31 -3.58 9.11
CA ALA A 61 0.23 -2.23 9.26
C ALA A 61 -0.95 -1.24 9.29
N PHE A 62 -0.70 0.07 9.42
CA PHE A 62 -1.78 1.04 9.22
C PHE A 62 -2.23 1.01 7.76
N GLY A 63 -3.45 0.51 7.50
CA GLY A 63 -4.01 0.37 6.15
C GLY A 63 -5.20 1.31 5.91
N ILE A 64 -5.16 2.08 4.82
CA ILE A 64 -6.22 2.99 4.41
C ILE A 64 -6.69 2.62 3.00
N HIS A 65 -7.87 2.01 2.91
CA HIS A 65 -8.55 1.72 1.64
C HIS A 65 -9.40 2.94 1.25
N THR A 66 -8.96 3.68 0.23
CA THR A 66 -9.50 5.01 -0.11
C THR A 66 -10.62 4.94 -1.16
N LEU A 67 -10.64 5.86 -2.12
CA LEU A 67 -11.59 5.91 -3.24
C LEU A 67 -10.86 5.60 -4.55
N HIS A 68 -11.62 5.17 -5.55
CA HIS A 68 -11.07 4.72 -6.83
C HIS A 68 -10.21 5.82 -7.50
N GLY A 69 -8.94 5.51 -7.72
CA GLY A 69 -7.90 6.40 -8.25
C GLY A 69 -7.65 7.65 -7.44
N ARG A 70 -7.91 7.63 -6.13
CA ARG A 70 -7.59 8.75 -5.20
C ARG A 70 -6.43 8.44 -4.26
N VAL A 71 -5.88 7.22 -4.33
CA VAL A 71 -4.82 6.74 -3.43
C VAL A 71 -3.64 7.70 -3.30
N LEU A 72 -3.12 8.23 -4.41
CA LEU A 72 -1.98 9.15 -4.38
C LEU A 72 -2.31 10.50 -3.75
N GLY A 73 -3.54 11.00 -3.89
CA GLY A 73 -3.95 12.23 -3.22
C GLY A 73 -3.95 12.09 -1.69
N TYR A 74 -4.50 10.98 -1.19
CA TYR A 74 -4.50 10.66 0.24
C TYR A 74 -3.08 10.40 0.76
N ALA A 75 -2.30 9.58 0.06
CA ALA A 75 -0.93 9.23 0.45
C ALA A 75 -0.03 10.47 0.52
N GLN A 76 -0.10 11.37 -0.47
CA GLN A 76 0.65 12.63 -0.45
C GLN A 76 0.25 13.52 0.73
N GLY A 77 -1.05 13.61 1.03
CA GLY A 77 -1.52 14.35 2.20
C GLY A 77 -0.95 13.80 3.50
N ALA A 78 -0.94 12.48 3.66
CA ALA A 78 -0.37 11.82 4.83
C ALA A 78 1.14 12.07 4.96
N LYS A 79 1.90 11.94 3.86
CA LYS A 79 3.35 12.17 3.85
C LYS A 79 3.71 13.62 4.17
N LEU A 80 2.94 14.58 3.66
CA LEU A 80 3.12 16.00 3.95
C LEU A 80 2.75 16.36 5.39
N ALA A 81 1.70 15.75 5.94
CA ALA A 81 1.26 16.00 7.31
C ALA A 81 2.20 15.40 8.36
N ASN A 82 2.79 14.23 8.07
CA ASN A 82 3.78 13.60 8.92
C ASN A 82 4.92 12.99 8.09
N PRO A 83 6.01 13.76 7.87
CA PRO A 83 7.14 13.33 7.06
C PRO A 83 7.90 12.11 7.60
N ASP A 84 7.74 11.79 8.89
CA ASP A 84 8.39 10.63 9.53
C ASP A 84 7.70 9.29 9.21
N LEU A 85 6.52 9.32 8.58
CA LEU A 85 5.84 8.11 8.13
C LEU A 85 6.50 7.54 6.87
N GLU A 86 6.62 6.22 6.83
CA GLU A 86 6.88 5.46 5.62
C GLU A 86 5.52 5.24 4.92
N VAL A 87 5.30 5.96 3.83
CA VAL A 87 4.00 5.97 3.12
C VAL A 87 4.13 5.16 1.84
N ILE A 88 3.32 4.11 1.72
CA ILE A 88 3.33 3.21 0.57
C ILE A 88 1.95 3.22 -0.07
N ALA A 89 1.87 3.61 -1.34
CA ALA A 89 0.64 3.55 -2.13
C ALA A 89 0.63 2.30 -3.01
N VAL A 90 -0.44 1.49 -2.94
CA VAL A 90 -0.64 0.30 -3.77
C VAL A 90 -1.95 0.41 -4.54
N GLY A 91 -1.96 -0.06 -5.78
CA GLY A 91 -3.14 0.07 -6.64
C GLY A 91 -2.96 -0.68 -7.95
N GLY A 92 -4.06 -0.82 -8.69
CA GLY A 92 -4.07 -1.46 -10.01
C GLY A 92 -3.72 -0.47 -11.11
N ASP A 93 -3.50 -1.01 -12.31
CA ASP A 93 -3.32 -0.24 -13.54
C ASP A 93 -4.51 0.69 -13.82
N GLY A 94 -5.75 0.19 -13.77
CA GLY A 94 -6.95 1.02 -13.97
C GLY A 94 -7.16 2.06 -12.87
N ASP A 95 -6.77 1.75 -11.63
CA ASP A 95 -6.88 2.67 -10.50
C ASP A 95 -5.91 3.84 -10.63
N GLY A 96 -4.62 3.56 -10.85
CA GLY A 96 -3.56 4.57 -10.92
C GLY A 96 -3.42 5.26 -12.28
N LEU A 97 -3.61 4.53 -13.38
CA LEU A 97 -3.38 5.01 -14.75
C LEU A 97 -4.67 5.17 -15.57
N GLY A 98 -5.81 4.70 -15.07
CA GLY A 98 -7.13 5.04 -15.59
C GLY A 98 -7.69 6.29 -14.91
N ILE A 99 -8.58 6.11 -13.94
CA ILE A 99 -9.26 7.23 -13.25
C ILE A 99 -8.30 8.08 -12.39
N GLY A 100 -7.19 7.50 -11.91
CA GLY A 100 -6.19 8.18 -11.07
C GLY A 100 -5.08 8.91 -11.83
N VAL A 101 -5.06 8.86 -13.17
CA VAL A 101 -3.90 9.30 -13.97
C VAL A 101 -3.50 10.76 -13.73
N GLY A 102 -4.48 11.64 -13.49
CA GLY A 102 -4.21 13.03 -13.16
C GLY A 102 -3.37 13.18 -11.89
N HIS A 103 -3.66 12.38 -10.85
CA HIS A 103 -2.89 12.38 -9.61
C HIS A 103 -1.51 11.74 -9.80
N PHE A 104 -1.41 10.69 -10.62
CA PHE A 104 -0.15 10.01 -10.92
C PHE A 104 0.92 10.95 -11.49
N VAL A 105 0.57 11.73 -12.52
CA VAL A 105 1.50 12.67 -13.17
C VAL A 105 2.00 13.72 -12.17
N HIS A 106 1.10 14.26 -11.34
CA HIS A 106 1.49 15.26 -10.36
C HIS A 106 2.28 14.68 -9.17
N ALA A 107 2.07 13.42 -8.82
CA ALA A 107 2.86 12.74 -7.81
C ALA A 107 4.34 12.65 -8.21
N GLY A 108 4.61 12.16 -9.43
CA GLY A 108 5.97 12.11 -9.97
C GLY A 108 6.62 13.49 -10.08
N ARG A 109 5.86 14.52 -10.49
CA ARG A 109 6.38 15.90 -10.62
C ARG A 109 6.76 16.56 -9.30
N ARG A 110 6.08 16.22 -8.21
CA ARG A 110 6.29 16.88 -6.91
C ARG A 110 7.42 16.24 -6.10
N ASN A 111 7.83 15.02 -6.44
CA ASN A 111 8.84 14.28 -5.69
C ASN A 111 8.52 14.28 -4.18
N ILE A 112 7.25 13.98 -3.87
CA ILE A 112 6.78 13.69 -2.51
C ILE A 112 7.33 12.33 -2.11
#